data_AF-A0A8T3UDZ8-F1
#
_entry.id   AF-A0A8T3UDZ8-F1
#
_cell.length_a   1.000
_cell.length_b   1.000
_cell.length_c   1.000
_cell.angle_alpha   90.00
_cell.angle_beta   90.00
_cell.angle_gamma   90.00
#
_symmetry.space_group_name_H-M   'P 1'
#
loop_
_entity.id
_entity.type
_entity.pdbx_description
1 polymer ?
#
loop_
_entity_poly.entity_id
_entity_poly.type
_entity_poly.pdbx_seq_one_letter_code
_entity_poly.pdbx_strand_id
1 'polypeptide(L)'
;MSRIENNIEKKSASVERYKNPWFWVGIGGILLTSLQVEASSLTTWASVGDLILNTVSNPFLLGTTAMAVLGVFINPTSKGLGD
;
A
#
# COMPACT_ATOMS: atom_id res chain seq x y z
N MET A 1 7.79 -31.61 11.96
CA MET A 1 7.10 -30.42 12.50
C MET A 1 5.84 -30.83 13.23
N SER A 2 5.61 -30.26 14.41
CA SER A 2 4.44 -30.49 15.25
C SER A 2 3.25 -29.62 14.83
N ARG A 3 2.02 -30.06 15.10
CA ARG A 3 0.79 -29.25 14.87
C ARG A 3 0.82 -27.90 15.59
N ILE A 4 1.62 -27.80 16.65
CA ILE A 4 1.82 -26.58 17.44
C ILE A 4 2.70 -25.60 16.67
N GLU A 5 3.78 -26.06 16.03
CA GLU A 5 4.63 -25.23 15.17
C GLU A 5 3.83 -24.64 14.00
N ASN A 6 2.98 -25.43 13.33
CA ASN A 6 2.14 -24.94 12.24
C ASN A 6 1.17 -23.83 12.68
N ASN A 7 0.63 -23.90 13.90
CA ASN A 7 -0.26 -22.86 14.42
C ASN A 7 0.49 -21.61 14.88
N ILE A 8 1.70 -21.76 15.41
CA ILE A 8 2.57 -20.64 15.79
C ILE A 8 3.05 -19.90 14.53
N GLU A 9 3.44 -20.61 13.48
CA GLU A 9 3.86 -20.02 12.20
C GLU A 9 2.69 -19.30 11.52
N LYS A 10 1.49 -19.90 11.49
CA LYS A 10 0.28 -19.22 11.00
C LYS A 10 -0.08 -17.97 11.80
N LYS A 11 0.10 -17.98 13.11
CA LYS A 11 -0.18 -16.82 13.99
C LYS A 11 0.89 -15.72 13.84
N SER A 12 2.15 -16.10 13.64
CA SER A 12 3.24 -15.18 13.33
C SER A 12 3.07 -14.56 11.94
N ALA A 13 2.53 -15.31 10.97
CA ALA A 13 2.21 -14.79 9.65
C ALA A 13 1.06 -13.76 9.64
N SER A 14 0.19 -13.73 10.66
CA SER A 14 -0.79 -12.66 10.85
C SER A 14 -0.21 -11.53 11.73
N VAL A 15 0.99 -11.03 11.41
CA VAL A 15 1.39 -9.72 11.93
C VAL A 15 0.32 -8.73 11.47
N GLU A 16 -0.35 -8.07 12.39
CA GLU A 16 -1.40 -7.09 12.10
C GLU A 16 -0.76 -5.81 11.52
N ARG A 17 -0.21 -5.90 10.30
CA ARG A 17 0.60 -4.86 9.64
C ARG A 17 -0.16 -3.54 9.49
N TYR A 18 -1.48 -3.62 9.33
CA TYR A 18 -2.38 -2.46 9.29
C TYR A 18 -2.37 -1.63 10.58
N LYS A 19 -1.94 -2.20 11.72
CA LYS A 19 -1.78 -1.48 12.99
C LYS A 19 -0.49 -0.64 13.04
N ASN A 20 0.48 -0.89 12.15
CA ASN A 20 1.70 -0.10 12.07
C ASN A 20 1.45 1.17 11.22
N PRO A 21 1.62 2.39 11.76
CA PRO A 21 1.50 3.63 10.98
C PRO A 21 2.39 3.67 9.73
N TRP A 22 3.58 3.04 9.77
CA TRP A 22 4.49 2.97 8.63
C TRP A 22 3.95 2.18 7.45
N PHE A 23 3.04 1.23 7.69
CA PHE A 23 2.35 0.51 6.62
C PHE A 23 1.53 1.47 5.75
N TRP A 24 0.82 2.40 6.38
CA TRP A 24 0.02 3.42 5.68
C TRP A 24 0.89 4.43 4.94
N VAL A 25 2.05 4.80 5.50
CA VAL A 25 3.03 5.65 4.81
C VAL A 25 3.56 4.97 3.53
N GLY A 26 3.84 3.67 3.60
CA GLY A 26 4.26 2.88 2.44
C GLY A 26 3.20 2.83 1.33
N ILE A 27 1.93 2.64 1.70
CA ILE A 27 0.80 2.74 0.76
C ILE A 27 0.76 4.13 0.12
N GLY A 28 0.84 5.20 0.93
CA GLY A 28 0.85 6.57 0.43
C GLY A 28 1.97 6.84 -0.60
N GLY A 29 3.20 6.41 -0.30
CA GLY A 29 4.33 6.60 -1.22
C GLY A 29 4.19 5.86 -2.56
N ILE A 30 3.61 4.66 -2.53
CA ILE A 30 3.38 3.87 -3.74
C ILE A 30 2.24 4.45 -4.57
N LEU A 31 1.18 4.93 -3.92
CA LEU A 31 0.11 5.66 -4.60
C LEU A 31 0.68 6.90 -5.29
N LEU A 32 1.42 7.75 -4.57
CA LEU A 32 2.05 8.95 -5.14
C LEU A 32 2.99 8.65 -6.32
N THR A 33 3.70 7.52 -6.29
CA THR A 33 4.56 7.12 -7.41
C THR A 33 3.74 6.59 -8.60
N SER A 34 2.72 5.77 -8.34
CA SER A 34 1.87 5.17 -9.38
C SER A 34 1.01 6.21 -10.12
N LEU A 35 0.60 7.24 -9.40
CA LEU A 35 -0.25 8.32 -9.90
C LEU A 35 0.54 9.36 -10.73
N GLN A 36 1.86 9.19 -10.87
CA GLN A 36 2.75 10.15 -11.56
C GLN A 36 2.50 11.60 -11.09
N VAL A 37 2.35 11.75 -9.77
CA VAL A 37 1.90 13.00 -9.16
C VAL A 37 2.91 14.11 -9.42
N GLU A 38 2.50 15.16 -10.12
CA GLU A 38 3.26 16.40 -10.18
C GLU A 38 3.13 17.16 -8.86
N ALA A 39 4.20 17.81 -8.39
CA ALA A 39 4.17 18.57 -7.14
C ALA A 39 3.05 19.64 -7.10
N SER A 40 2.67 20.17 -8.27
CA SER A 40 1.53 21.08 -8.47
C SER A 40 0.20 20.48 -8.04
N SER A 41 -0.01 19.17 -8.26
CA SER A 41 -1.25 18.47 -7.95
C SER A 41 -1.46 18.17 -6.45
N LEU A 42 -0.42 18.34 -5.63
CA LEU A 42 -0.50 18.22 -4.16
C LEU A 42 -0.62 19.58 -3.43
N THR A 43 -0.70 20.69 -4.18
CA THR A 43 -0.71 22.03 -3.56
C THR A 43 -2.06 22.42 -2.96
N THR A 44 -3.17 21.80 -3.40
CA THR A 44 -4.51 22.07 -2.87
C THR A 44 -5.32 20.79 -2.72
N TRP A 45 -6.23 20.75 -1.75
CA TRP A 45 -7.15 19.62 -1.55
C TRP A 45 -8.08 19.37 -2.76
N ALA A 46 -8.40 20.42 -3.52
CA ALA A 46 -9.16 20.29 -4.75
C ALA A 46 -8.37 19.53 -5.83
N SER A 47 -7.10 19.89 -6.04
CA SER A 47 -6.22 19.22 -6.99
C SER A 47 -5.98 17.75 -6.63
N VAL A 48 -5.93 17.41 -5.34
CA VAL A 48 -5.86 16.02 -4.87
C VAL A 48 -7.14 15.25 -5.25
N GLY A 49 -8.31 15.87 -5.09
CA GLY A 49 -9.58 15.28 -5.51
C GLY A 49 -9.64 15.02 -7.01
N ASP A 50 -9.24 16.00 -7.82
CA ASP A 50 -9.19 15.89 -9.28
C ASP A 50 -8.23 14.79 -9.75
N LEU A 51 -7.07 14.66 -9.10
CA LEU A 51 -6.10 13.60 -9.36
C LEU A 51 -6.72 12.21 -9.11
N ILE A 52 -7.43 12.02 -8.00
CA ILE A 52 -8.10 10.75 -7.67
C ILE A 52 -9.17 10.44 -8.72
N LEU A 53 -10.00 11.42 -9.09
CA LEU A 53 -11.05 11.26 -10.09
C LEU A 53 -10.48 10.91 -11.47
N ASN A 54 -9.41 11.59 -11.89
CA ASN A 54 -8.73 11.30 -13.15
C ASN A 54 -8.13 9.89 -13.18
N THR A 55 -7.63 9.42 -12.03
CA THR A 55 -7.09 8.06 -11.89
C THR A 55 -8.17 7.01 -12.04
N VAL A 56 -9.29 7.17 -11.33
CA VAL A 56 -10.41 6.21 -11.40
C VAL A 56 -11.08 6.22 -12.77
N SER A 57 -11.10 7.37 -13.44
CA SER A 57 -11.64 7.52 -14.80
C SER A 57 -10.73 6.96 -15.89
N ASN A 58 -9.47 6.65 -15.56
CA ASN A 58 -8.51 6.07 -16.49
C ASN A 58 -8.26 4.59 -16.15
N PRO A 59 -8.77 3.63 -16.95
CA PRO A 59 -8.68 2.20 -16.62
C PRO A 59 -7.24 1.68 -16.57
N PHE A 60 -6.32 2.28 -17.32
CA PHE A 60 -4.89 1.93 -17.27
C PHE A 60 -4.27 2.38 -15.93
N LEU A 61 -4.48 3.63 -15.54
CA LEU A 61 -3.98 4.16 -14.25
C LEU A 61 -4.62 3.45 -13.06
N LEU A 62 -5.93 3.19 -13.13
CA LEU A 62 -6.63 2.43 -12.10
C LEU A 62 -6.02 1.02 -11.94
N GLY A 63 -5.74 0.34 -13.05
CA GLY A 63 -5.10 -0.98 -13.03
C GLY A 63 -3.69 -0.96 -12.46
N THR A 64 -2.85 -0.01 -12.85
CA THR A 64 -1.47 0.10 -12.34
C THR A 64 -1.44 0.48 -10.87
N THR A 65 -2.29 1.41 -10.42
CA THR A 65 -2.45 1.78 -9.01
C THR A 65 -2.97 0.60 -8.19
N ALA A 66 -3.96 -0.14 -8.68
CA ALA A 66 -4.47 -1.34 -8.00
C ALA A 66 -3.37 -2.41 -7.88
N MET A 67 -2.61 -2.66 -8.94
CA MET A 67 -1.46 -3.59 -8.90
C MET A 67 -0.38 -3.13 -7.94
N ALA A 68 -0.12 -1.83 -7.85
CA ALA A 68 0.85 -1.27 -6.92
C ALA A 68 0.40 -1.46 -5.46
N VAL A 69 -0.89 -1.22 -5.17
CA VAL A 69 -1.49 -1.48 -3.86
C VAL A 69 -1.46 -2.97 -3.52
N LEU A 70 -1.84 -3.86 -4.45
CA LEU A 70 -1.71 -5.31 -4.29
C LEU A 70 -0.25 -5.72 -4.01
N GLY A 71 0.69 -5.08 -4.69
CA GLY A 71 2.12 -5.22 -4.43
C GLY A 71 2.49 -4.93 -2.98
N VAL A 72 1.92 -3.92 -2.33
CA VAL A 72 2.15 -3.64 -0.89
C VAL A 72 1.66 -4.77 0.00
N PHE A 73 0.50 -5.34 -0.32
CA PHE A 73 -0.07 -6.45 0.45
C PHE A 73 0.70 -7.75 0.25
N ILE A 74 1.22 -7.99 -0.96
CA ILE A 74 1.94 -9.21 -1.33
C ILE A 74 3.43 -9.12 -0.96
N ASN A 75 4.00 -7.91 -0.89
CA ASN A 75 5.42 -7.73 -0.66
C ASN A 75 5.86 -8.28 0.72
N PRO A 76 6.76 -9.28 0.76
CA PRO A 76 7.29 -9.85 2.00
C PRO A 76 8.33 -8.94 2.69
N THR A 77 8.77 -7.83 2.10
CA THR A 77 9.87 -7.00 2.65
C THR A 77 9.48 -5.99 3.74
N SER A 78 8.49 -6.31 4.56
CA SER A 78 8.30 -5.65 5.85
C SER A 78 8.30 -6.71 6.94
N LYS A 79 9.48 -7.27 7.22
CA LYS A 79 9.88 -7.33 8.62
C LYS A 79 9.78 -5.88 9.10
N GLY A 80 8.97 -5.62 10.12
CA GLY A 80 8.88 -4.27 10.66
C GLY A 80 10.29 -3.74 10.92
N LEU A 81 10.47 -2.42 10.89
CA LEU A 81 11.69 -1.77 11.41
C LEU A 81 11.79 -1.95 12.96
N GLY A 82 11.56 -3.16 13.45
CA GLY A 82 11.38 -3.55 14.84
C GLY A 82 10.81 -4.96 14.96
N ASP A 83 11.36 -5.92 14.20
CA ASP A 83 11.42 -7.34 14.61
C ASP A 83 12.70 -7.52 15.44
#